data_AF-A0A920HWI4-F1
#
_entry.id   AF-A0A920HWI4-F1
#
_cell.length_a   1.000
_cell.length_b   1.000
_cell.length_c   1.000
_cell.angle_alpha   90.00
_cell.angle_beta   90.00
_cell.angle_gamma   90.00
#
_symmetry.space_group_name_H-M   'P 1'
#
loop_
_entity.id
_entity.type
_entity.pdbx_description
1 polymer ?
#
loop_
_entity_poly.entity_id
_entity_poly.type
_entity_poly.pdbx_seq_one_letter_code
_entity_poly.pdbx_strand_id
1 'polypeptide(L)'
;MHLTLINTSGSDLYIDGFSQGPGSGNTSVIGAQMEVFCSYSDYTVGTPTWTSVATATVDLTAGGTTGYINIPGGVTIPAGGTYGFWVGRSDGGTVQYTNGTGTSGSTAWASDANVTITEGHGGTYPTGLNFSPRNWNGTVHYGDPNATVYTYAGSTGDTTEDLTNVTSGTYSVTVTDCQVVNNCISYSKCKYSFRLHRCKCM
;
A
#
# COMPACT_ATOMS: atom_id res chain seq x y z
N MET A 1 7.35 2.49 -14.95
CA MET A 1 6.11 3.13 -15.43
C MET A 1 5.71 4.16 -14.39
N HIS A 2 5.45 5.39 -14.82
CA HIS A 2 5.06 6.48 -13.93
C HIS A 2 3.54 6.55 -13.83
N LEU A 3 3.02 6.88 -12.67
CA LEU A 3 1.61 7.16 -12.38
C LEU A 3 1.53 8.21 -11.27
N THR A 4 0.42 8.93 -11.21
CA THR A 4 0.11 9.79 -10.08
C THR A 4 -0.96 9.12 -9.23
N LEU A 5 -0.76 9.12 -7.91
CA LEU A 5 -1.79 8.80 -6.94
C LEU A 5 -2.29 10.10 -6.32
N ILE A 6 -3.60 10.34 -6.47
CA ILE A 6 -4.31 11.47 -5.86
C ILE A 6 -5.14 10.89 -4.72
N ASN A 7 -4.83 11.29 -3.49
CA ASN A 7 -5.63 10.93 -2.33
C ASN A 7 -6.93 11.74 -2.35
N THR A 8 -8.03 11.08 -2.68
CA THR A 8 -9.38 11.66 -2.71
C THR A 8 -10.16 11.40 -1.43
N SER A 9 -9.56 10.70 -0.46
CA SER A 9 -10.17 10.49 0.86
C SER A 9 -10.08 11.74 1.74
N GLY A 10 -10.85 11.75 2.83
CA GLY A 10 -10.83 12.82 3.84
C GLY A 10 -9.69 12.72 4.85
N SER A 11 -8.85 11.68 4.76
CA SER A 11 -7.79 11.35 5.71
C SER A 11 -6.48 11.04 4.97
N ASP A 12 -5.40 10.83 5.70
CA ASP A 12 -4.14 10.37 5.14
C ASP A 12 -4.28 8.97 4.55
N LEU A 13 -3.73 8.77 3.35
CA LEU A 13 -3.74 7.49 2.65
C LEU A 13 -2.36 6.84 2.76
N TYR A 14 -2.31 5.67 3.39
CA TYR A 14 -1.06 4.94 3.60
C TYR A 14 -0.85 3.90 2.51
N ILE A 15 0.07 4.15 1.59
CA ILE A 15 0.46 3.20 0.53
C ILE A 15 1.48 2.22 1.11
N ASP A 16 1.12 0.94 1.20
CA ASP A 16 1.99 -0.11 1.73
C ASP A 16 2.76 -0.86 0.65
N GLY A 17 2.32 -0.78 -0.61
CA GLY A 17 2.99 -1.51 -1.68
C GLY A 17 2.32 -1.43 -3.04
N PHE A 18 2.93 -2.12 -3.99
CA PHE A 18 2.43 -2.27 -5.35
C PHE A 18 2.57 -3.72 -5.79
N SER A 19 1.60 -4.26 -6.51
CA SER A 19 1.81 -5.50 -7.26
C SER A 19 1.97 -5.20 -8.75
N GLN A 20 3.04 -5.73 -9.31
CA GLN A 20 3.26 -5.78 -10.74
C GLN A 20 2.93 -7.16 -11.28
N GLY A 21 2.44 -7.22 -12.51
CA GLY A 21 2.40 -8.44 -13.30
C GLY A 21 1.32 -8.29 -14.35
N PRO A 22 1.51 -8.86 -15.54
CA PRO A 22 2.68 -9.58 -16.05
C PRO A 22 3.86 -8.65 -16.41
N GLY A 23 4.92 -9.23 -17.02
CA GLY A 23 5.89 -8.49 -17.83
C GLY A 23 5.30 -8.05 -19.19
N SER A 24 6.05 -7.24 -19.95
CA SER A 24 5.61 -6.73 -21.24
C SER A 24 5.15 -7.83 -22.20
N GLY A 25 4.05 -7.56 -22.91
CA GLY A 25 3.45 -8.53 -23.83
C GLY A 25 2.73 -9.68 -23.13
N ASN A 26 2.26 -9.48 -21.90
CA ASN A 26 1.62 -10.51 -21.09
C ASN A 26 2.52 -11.71 -20.76
N THR A 27 3.81 -11.46 -20.51
CA THR A 27 4.81 -12.51 -20.28
C THR A 27 5.00 -12.83 -18.81
N SER A 28 5.16 -14.12 -18.48
CA SER A 28 5.63 -14.53 -17.15
C SER A 28 7.13 -14.30 -17.02
N VAL A 29 7.57 -13.82 -15.85
CA VAL A 29 8.97 -13.56 -15.55
C VAL A 29 9.26 -14.08 -14.14
N ILE A 30 10.20 -15.01 -14.03
CA ILE A 30 10.65 -15.55 -12.75
C ILE A 30 11.79 -14.69 -12.22
N GLY A 31 11.74 -14.32 -10.95
CA GLY A 31 12.80 -13.56 -10.28
C GLY A 31 13.03 -12.17 -10.86
N ALA A 32 11.97 -11.49 -11.30
CA ALA A 32 12.05 -10.11 -11.76
C ALA A 32 12.54 -9.20 -10.64
N GLN A 33 13.58 -8.40 -10.91
CA GLN A 33 14.04 -7.37 -9.96
C GLN A 33 13.18 -6.14 -10.15
N MET A 34 12.28 -5.90 -9.20
CA MET A 34 11.34 -4.80 -9.20
C MET A 34 11.81 -3.69 -8.26
N GLU A 35 11.51 -2.45 -8.63
CA GLU A 35 11.80 -1.27 -7.83
C GLU A 35 10.63 -0.29 -7.92
N VAL A 36 10.41 0.43 -6.82
CA VAL A 36 9.43 1.50 -6.69
C VAL A 36 10.13 2.77 -6.30
N PHE A 37 9.96 3.83 -7.08
CA PHE A 37 10.35 5.19 -6.71
C PHE A 37 9.12 6.02 -6.36
N CYS A 38 9.29 6.93 -5.40
CA CYS A 38 8.30 7.94 -5.05
C CYS A 38 8.86 9.34 -5.35
N SER A 39 8.02 10.19 -5.94
CA SER A 39 8.11 11.63 -5.93
C SER A 39 7.07 12.14 -4.94
N TYR A 40 7.50 12.76 -3.85
CA TYR A 40 6.63 13.29 -2.78
C TYR A 40 5.91 14.58 -3.20
N SER A 41 5.50 14.66 -4.46
CA SER A 41 4.77 15.72 -5.13
C SER A 41 4.20 15.20 -6.44
N ASP A 42 3.30 15.95 -7.07
CA ASP A 42 2.91 15.70 -8.46
C ASP A 42 4.15 15.74 -9.36
N TYR A 43 4.47 14.60 -9.98
CA TYR A 43 5.69 14.45 -10.77
C TYR A 43 5.60 15.14 -12.14
N THR A 44 4.40 15.58 -12.54
CA THR A 44 4.17 16.28 -13.81
C THR A 44 4.37 17.79 -13.71
N VAL A 45 4.54 18.30 -12.48
CA VAL A 45 4.79 19.72 -12.21
C VAL A 45 6.27 19.93 -11.90
N GLY A 46 6.96 20.65 -12.78
CA GLY A 46 8.38 20.97 -12.61
C GLY A 46 9.30 19.77 -12.83
N THR A 47 10.42 19.73 -12.11
CA THR A 47 11.39 18.63 -12.18
C THR A 47 11.20 17.71 -10.97
N PRO A 48 10.68 16.48 -11.15
CA PRO A 48 10.44 15.59 -10.04
C PRO A 48 11.75 15.12 -9.39
N THR A 49 11.73 14.98 -8.07
CA THR A 49 12.80 14.32 -7.32
C THR A 49 12.33 12.92 -6.97
N TRP A 50 13.04 11.90 -7.44
CA TRP A 50 12.68 10.50 -7.25
C TRP A 50 13.54 9.86 -6.17
N THR A 51 12.88 9.22 -5.19
CA THR A 51 13.53 8.46 -4.12
C THR A 51 13.11 7.00 -4.24
N SER A 52 14.07 6.07 -4.24
CA SER A 52 13.75 4.63 -4.18
C SER A 52 13.16 4.31 -2.81
N VAL A 53 11.93 3.80 -2.79
CA VAL A 53 11.19 3.48 -1.56
C VAL A 53 11.02 1.98 -1.34
N ALA A 54 11.19 1.17 -2.39
CA ALA A 54 11.14 -0.28 -2.28
C ALA A 54 11.88 -0.99 -3.41
N THR A 55 12.43 -2.16 -3.10
CA THR A 55 12.95 -3.13 -4.07
C THR A 55 12.49 -4.52 -3.68
N ALA A 56 12.20 -5.37 -4.67
CA ALA A 56 11.86 -6.77 -4.41
C ALA A 56 12.29 -7.66 -5.59
N THR A 57 12.58 -8.93 -5.31
CA THR A 57 12.69 -9.98 -6.32
C THR A 57 11.41 -10.81 -6.29
N VAL A 58 10.63 -10.77 -7.38
CA VAL A 58 9.28 -11.34 -7.43
C VAL A 58 8.99 -12.05 -8.75
N ASP A 59 8.01 -12.94 -8.73
CA ASP A 59 7.52 -13.59 -9.95
C ASP A 59 6.33 -12.82 -10.53
N LEU A 60 6.47 -12.44 -11.81
CA LEU A 60 5.39 -11.86 -12.60
C LEU A 60 4.69 -12.99 -13.35
N THR A 61 3.38 -13.14 -13.17
CA THR A 61 2.61 -14.19 -13.84
C THR A 61 1.79 -13.62 -14.99
N ALA A 62 1.80 -14.27 -16.16
CA ALA A 62 0.90 -13.96 -17.26
C ALA A 62 -0.56 -13.90 -16.79
N GLY A 63 -1.28 -12.86 -17.19
CA GLY A 63 -2.69 -12.66 -16.87
C GLY A 63 -3.01 -12.10 -15.48
N GLY A 64 -2.02 -11.77 -14.63
CA GLY A 64 -2.29 -11.24 -13.29
C GLY A 64 -1.18 -10.38 -12.69
N THR A 65 -1.55 -9.55 -11.71
CA THR A 65 -0.67 -8.65 -10.97
C THR A 65 -0.10 -9.32 -9.71
N THR A 66 0.78 -10.32 -9.88
CA THR A 66 1.21 -11.20 -8.78
C THR A 66 2.47 -10.78 -8.02
N GLY A 67 3.37 -10.02 -8.65
CA GLY A 67 4.64 -9.63 -8.08
C GLY A 67 4.50 -8.48 -7.10
N TYR A 68 4.30 -8.80 -5.83
CA TYR A 68 4.11 -7.82 -4.75
C TYR A 68 5.43 -7.21 -4.27
N ILE A 69 5.49 -5.88 -4.26
CA ILE A 69 6.60 -5.07 -3.75
C ILE A 69 6.09 -4.28 -2.55
N ASN A 70 6.46 -4.73 -1.35
CA ASN A 70 6.20 -4.04 -0.09
C ASN A 70 7.10 -2.81 0.04
N ILE A 71 6.53 -1.69 0.47
CA ILE A 71 7.25 -0.47 0.84
C ILE A 71 7.50 -0.50 2.35
N PRO A 72 8.74 -0.71 2.81
CA PRO A 72 9.04 -0.72 4.24
C PRO A 72 8.69 0.63 4.87
N GLY A 73 7.76 0.61 5.83
CA GLY A 73 7.27 1.84 6.49
C GLY A 73 6.29 2.68 5.64
N GLY A 74 5.96 2.21 4.43
CA GLY A 74 4.97 2.79 3.53
C GLY A 74 5.27 4.22 3.07
N VAL A 75 4.34 4.77 2.31
CA VAL A 75 4.30 6.18 1.93
C VAL A 75 2.93 6.75 2.29
N THR A 76 2.91 7.76 3.15
CA THR A 76 1.68 8.48 3.50
C THR A 76 1.46 9.64 2.52
N ILE A 77 0.35 9.60 1.80
CA ILE A 77 -0.14 10.71 0.99
C ILE A 77 -1.16 11.49 1.85
N PRO A 78 -0.90 12.75 2.22
CA PRO A 78 -1.84 13.54 3.00
C PRO A 78 -3.22 13.64 2.35
N ALA A 79 -4.28 13.92 3.12
CA ALA A 79 -5.62 14.16 2.57
C ALA A 79 -5.59 15.24 1.46
N GLY A 80 -6.15 14.93 0.28
CA GLY A 80 -6.09 15.79 -0.90
C GLY A 80 -4.71 15.89 -1.57
N GLY A 81 -3.70 15.19 -1.03
CA GLY A 81 -2.33 15.17 -1.53
C GLY A 81 -2.19 14.38 -2.82
N THR A 82 -1.13 14.70 -3.57
CA THR A 82 -0.85 14.10 -4.88
C THR A 82 0.63 13.76 -4.97
N TYR A 83 0.96 12.47 -5.08
CA TYR A 83 2.34 11.98 -5.22
C TYR A 83 2.52 11.18 -6.51
N GLY A 84 3.71 11.31 -7.09
CA GLY A 84 4.14 10.49 -8.22
C GLY A 84 4.77 9.19 -7.77
N PHE A 85 4.52 8.12 -8.50
CA PHE A 85 5.18 6.83 -8.31
C PHE A 85 5.72 6.33 -9.64
N TRP A 86 6.87 5.68 -9.58
CA TRP A 86 7.37 4.83 -10.66
C TRP A 86 7.43 3.40 -10.17
N VAL A 87 6.86 2.48 -10.94
CA VAL A 87 6.94 1.04 -10.71
C VAL A 87 7.51 0.38 -11.95
N GLY A 88 8.60 -0.37 -11.81
CA GLY A 88 9.24 -1.01 -12.94
C GLY A 88 10.34 -1.97 -12.55
N ARG A 89 11.05 -2.49 -13.55
CA ARG A 89 12.13 -3.44 -13.33
C ARG A 89 13.49 -2.76 -13.36
N SER A 90 14.31 -3.02 -12.34
CA SER A 90 15.69 -2.55 -12.24
C SER A 90 16.69 -3.46 -12.98
N ASP A 91 16.26 -4.66 -13.37
CA ASP A 91 17.03 -5.58 -14.23
C ASP A 91 16.97 -5.24 -15.73
N GLY A 92 16.42 -4.08 -16.09
CA GLY A 92 16.29 -3.62 -17.48
C GLY A 92 15.11 -4.19 -18.26
N GLY A 93 14.29 -5.07 -17.66
CA GLY A 93 13.07 -5.56 -18.28
C GLY A 93 11.95 -4.52 -18.34
N THR A 94 10.94 -4.79 -19.16
CA THR A 94 9.75 -3.93 -19.28
C THR A 94 8.56 -4.59 -18.58
N VAL A 95 7.88 -3.82 -17.72
CA VAL A 95 6.62 -4.25 -17.08
C VAL A 95 5.45 -4.14 -18.05
N GLN A 96 4.34 -4.82 -17.77
CA GLN A 96 3.13 -4.65 -18.57
C GLN A 96 2.56 -3.23 -18.44
N TYR A 97 2.11 -2.70 -19.58
CA TYR A 97 1.44 -1.40 -19.67
C TYR A 97 0.40 -1.43 -20.78
N THR A 98 -0.45 -0.40 -20.81
CA THR A 98 -1.38 -0.12 -21.91
C THR A 98 -1.10 1.27 -22.48
N ASN A 99 -1.41 1.49 -23.76
CA ASN A 99 -1.36 2.84 -24.31
C ASN A 99 -2.54 3.64 -23.78
N GLY A 100 -2.28 4.79 -23.16
CA GLY A 100 -3.32 5.72 -22.77
C GLY A 100 -3.82 6.54 -23.96
N THR A 101 -4.86 7.32 -23.74
CA THR A 101 -5.40 8.27 -24.74
C THR A 101 -5.58 9.67 -24.19
N GLY A 102 -5.32 9.87 -22.89
CA GLY A 102 -5.48 11.14 -22.19
C GLY A 102 -4.15 11.85 -21.93
N THR A 103 -4.14 12.61 -20.83
CA THR A 103 -3.00 13.40 -20.37
C THR A 103 -2.37 12.74 -19.16
N SER A 104 -1.09 12.39 -19.27
CA SER A 104 -0.29 11.87 -18.17
C SER A 104 -0.34 12.80 -16.94
N GLY A 105 -0.58 12.24 -15.77
CA GLY A 105 -0.71 12.97 -14.50
C GLY A 105 -2.08 13.60 -14.25
N SER A 106 -3.00 13.57 -15.22
CA SER A 106 -4.31 14.24 -15.09
C SER A 106 -5.50 13.35 -15.42
N THR A 107 -5.46 12.61 -16.53
CA THR A 107 -6.57 11.72 -16.92
C THR A 107 -6.62 10.52 -15.99
N ALA A 108 -7.78 10.24 -15.38
CA ALA A 108 -7.96 9.07 -14.53
C ALA A 108 -7.84 7.77 -15.35
N TRP A 109 -6.96 6.87 -14.89
CA TRP A 109 -6.82 5.51 -15.40
C TRP A 109 -7.66 4.51 -14.60
N ALA A 110 -7.65 4.64 -13.27
CA ALA A 110 -8.46 3.86 -12.35
C ALA A 110 -8.74 4.67 -11.10
N SER A 111 -9.81 4.35 -10.40
CA SER A 111 -10.15 5.04 -9.15
C SER A 111 -11.09 4.19 -8.29
N ASP A 112 -11.09 4.47 -7.01
CA ASP A 112 -12.15 4.12 -6.07
C ASP A 112 -12.56 5.36 -5.26
N ALA A 113 -13.19 5.17 -4.10
CA ALA A 113 -13.62 6.28 -3.25
C ALA A 113 -12.46 7.05 -2.60
N ASN A 114 -11.30 6.42 -2.42
CA ASN A 114 -10.19 6.94 -1.61
C ASN A 114 -9.00 7.39 -2.46
N VAL A 115 -8.82 6.82 -3.65
CA VAL A 115 -7.68 7.12 -4.51
C VAL A 115 -8.07 7.20 -5.98
N THR A 116 -7.49 8.19 -6.66
CA THR A 116 -7.46 8.25 -8.14
C THR A 116 -6.05 7.97 -8.63
N ILE A 117 -5.94 7.02 -9.56
CA ILE A 117 -4.73 6.69 -10.30
C ILE A 117 -4.84 7.33 -11.68
N THR A 118 -3.85 8.13 -12.08
CA THR A 118 -3.87 8.75 -13.40
C THR A 118 -3.13 7.91 -14.44
N GLU A 119 -3.44 8.14 -15.71
CA GLU A 119 -2.51 7.85 -16.81
C GLU A 119 -1.15 8.48 -16.52
N GLY A 120 -0.08 7.94 -17.08
CA GLY A 120 1.26 8.43 -16.79
C GLY A 120 2.23 8.26 -17.93
N HIS A 121 3.50 8.00 -17.61
CA HIS A 121 4.60 7.96 -18.57
C HIS A 121 5.33 6.62 -18.56
N GLY A 122 5.74 6.15 -19.73
CA GLY A 122 6.77 5.12 -19.87
C GLY A 122 8.12 5.75 -20.16
N GLY A 123 9.19 4.99 -19.94
CA GLY A 123 10.53 5.38 -20.36
C GLY A 123 11.59 4.51 -19.71
N THR A 124 12.85 4.87 -19.97
CA THR A 124 14.00 4.08 -19.53
C THR A 124 14.17 4.12 -18.01
N TYR A 125 14.59 2.99 -17.43
CA TYR A 125 15.01 2.93 -16.03
C TYR A 125 16.11 3.97 -15.72
N PRO A 126 16.10 4.62 -14.55
CA PRO A 126 15.14 4.45 -13.46
C PRO A 126 13.84 5.25 -13.63
N THR A 127 13.87 6.49 -14.15
CA THR A 127 12.69 7.38 -14.11
C THR A 127 12.54 8.25 -15.37
N GLY A 128 12.85 7.70 -16.55
CA GLY A 128 12.72 8.41 -17.84
C GLY A 128 11.26 8.60 -18.27
N LEU A 129 10.92 9.78 -18.81
CA LEU A 129 9.56 10.16 -19.21
C LEU A 129 9.31 10.13 -20.74
N ASN A 130 9.99 9.23 -21.46
CA ASN A 130 10.09 9.26 -22.92
C ASN A 130 8.77 8.98 -23.67
N PHE A 131 7.83 8.28 -23.06
CA PHE A 131 6.61 7.81 -23.71
C PHE A 131 5.38 8.30 -22.96
N SER A 132 4.48 8.99 -23.66
CA SER A 132 3.25 9.55 -23.08
C SER A 132 2.10 9.47 -24.09
N PRO A 133 0.86 9.20 -23.64
CA PRO A 133 0.53 8.61 -22.35
C PRO A 133 0.80 7.09 -22.33
N ARG A 134 1.11 6.58 -21.14
CA ARG A 134 1.23 5.15 -20.87
C ARG A 134 0.59 4.83 -19.53
N ASN A 135 -0.25 3.79 -19.52
CA ASN A 135 -1.01 3.39 -18.35
C ASN A 135 -0.31 2.18 -17.72
N TRP A 136 0.00 2.31 -16.44
CA TRP A 136 0.60 1.22 -15.68
C TRP A 136 -0.45 0.14 -15.40
N ASN A 137 -0.12 -1.11 -15.72
CA ASN A 137 -0.99 -2.26 -15.46
C ASN A 137 -0.49 -2.97 -14.20
N GLY A 138 -1.04 -2.56 -13.06
CA GLY A 138 -0.69 -3.13 -11.76
C GLY A 138 -1.76 -2.87 -10.71
N THR A 139 -1.44 -3.18 -9.46
CA THR A 139 -2.32 -2.99 -8.30
C THR A 139 -1.62 -2.14 -7.26
N VAL A 140 -2.31 -1.13 -6.75
CA VAL A 140 -1.85 -0.32 -5.61
C VAL A 140 -2.41 -0.95 -4.34
N HIS A 141 -1.56 -1.14 -3.33
CA HIS A 141 -1.96 -1.60 -2.00
C HIS A 141 -1.87 -0.44 -1.04
N TYR A 142 -2.98 -0.15 -0.38
CA TYR A 142 -3.07 0.93 0.57
C TYR A 142 -4.00 0.54 1.73
N GLY A 143 -3.68 1.02 2.93
CA GLY A 143 -4.49 0.80 4.12
C GLY A 143 -5.80 1.58 4.06
N ASP A 144 -6.88 1.03 4.60
CA ASP A 144 -8.17 1.72 4.67
C ASP A 144 -7.98 3.05 5.44
N PRO A 145 -8.15 4.22 4.78
CA PRO A 145 -7.97 5.52 5.42
C PRO A 145 -9.02 5.80 6.50
N ASN A 146 -10.04 4.95 6.59
CA ASN A 146 -11.09 4.98 7.61
C ASN A 146 -10.94 3.85 8.65
N ALA A 147 -9.83 3.11 8.65
CA ALA A 147 -9.53 2.19 9.72
C ALA A 147 -9.22 2.97 11.00
N THR A 148 -9.92 2.67 12.09
CA THR A 148 -9.55 3.18 13.41
C THR A 148 -8.61 2.21 14.12
N VAL A 149 -7.70 2.75 14.91
CA VAL A 149 -6.79 1.97 15.76
C VAL A 149 -7.62 1.10 16.71
N TYR A 150 -7.28 -0.18 16.82
CA TYR A 150 -7.86 -1.09 17.81
C TYR A 150 -7.80 -0.46 19.21
N THR A 151 -8.96 -0.34 19.86
CA THR A 151 -9.00 0.02 21.28
C THR A 151 -9.17 -1.24 22.11
N TYR A 152 -8.29 -1.42 23.10
CA TYR A 152 -8.42 -2.47 24.09
C TYR A 152 -9.15 -1.93 25.32
N ALA A 153 -10.07 -2.71 25.87
CA ALA A 153 -10.67 -2.46 27.17
C ALA A 153 -10.53 -3.72 28.03
N GLY A 154 -9.56 -3.71 28.94
CA GLY A 154 -9.34 -4.77 29.92
C GLY A 154 -10.33 -4.70 31.08
N SER A 155 -10.68 -5.85 31.67
CA SER A 155 -11.50 -5.95 32.89
C SER A 155 -10.89 -5.27 34.12
N THR A 156 -9.62 -4.89 34.04
CA THR A 156 -8.83 -4.14 35.03
C THR A 156 -8.75 -2.64 34.73
N GLY A 157 -9.35 -2.17 33.62
CA GLY A 157 -9.28 -0.78 33.17
C GLY A 157 -8.11 -0.47 32.25
N ASP A 158 -7.28 -1.46 31.91
CA ASP A 158 -6.14 -1.30 31.00
C ASP A 158 -6.58 -1.12 29.54
N THR A 159 -5.80 -0.35 28.77
CA THR A 159 -6.05 -0.06 27.35
C THR A 159 -5.00 -0.66 26.40
N THR A 160 -4.19 -1.59 26.91
CA THR A 160 -3.16 -2.32 26.14
C THR A 160 -3.55 -3.78 25.96
N GLU A 161 -3.05 -4.39 24.88
CA GLU A 161 -3.21 -5.84 24.62
C GLU A 161 -2.58 -6.69 25.74
N ASP A 162 -1.37 -6.31 26.15
CA ASP A 162 -0.59 -7.03 27.15
C ASP A 162 -0.92 -6.52 28.56
N LEU A 163 -1.22 -7.46 29.46
CA LEU A 163 -1.26 -7.22 30.90
C LEU A 163 0.08 -7.61 31.54
N THR A 164 0.62 -6.74 32.39
CA THR A 164 1.85 -7.01 33.18
C THR A 164 1.56 -6.91 34.68
N ASN A 165 2.31 -7.63 35.51
CA ASN A 165 2.21 -7.60 36.98
C ASN A 165 0.82 -7.93 37.58
N VAL A 166 0.01 -8.72 36.88
CA VAL A 166 -1.31 -9.17 37.36
C VAL A 166 -1.22 -10.44 38.21
N THR A 167 -2.03 -10.51 39.27
CA THR A 167 -2.21 -11.72 40.09
C THR A 167 -2.94 -12.82 39.33
N SER A 168 -2.85 -14.08 39.76
CA SER A 168 -3.63 -15.17 39.16
C SER A 168 -5.14 -14.89 39.25
N GLY A 169 -5.82 -14.87 38.12
CA GLY A 169 -7.25 -14.58 38.03
C GLY A 169 -7.78 -14.70 36.60
N THR A 170 -9.10 -14.58 36.44
CA THR A 170 -9.72 -14.49 35.11
C THR A 170 -9.78 -13.03 34.70
N TYR A 171 -9.15 -12.69 33.59
CA TYR A 171 -9.20 -11.37 32.97
C TYR A 171 -9.88 -11.48 31.61
N SER A 172 -10.68 -10.47 31.25
CA SER A 172 -11.26 -10.36 29.91
C SER A 172 -10.76 -9.08 29.26
N VAL A 173 -10.30 -9.20 28.01
CA VAL A 173 -10.05 -8.04 27.14
C VAL A 173 -11.19 -8.03 26.12
N THR A 174 -11.85 -6.88 26.01
CA THR A 174 -12.71 -6.59 24.87
C THR A 174 -11.86 -5.85 23.85
N VAL A 175 -11.68 -6.45 22.68
CA VAL A 175 -11.08 -5.79 21.53
C VAL A 175 -12.23 -5.26 20.68
N THR A 176 -12.19 -3.95 20.43
CA THR A 176 -13.13 -3.31 19.52
C THR A 176 -12.37 -2.98 18.23
N ASP A 177 -12.70 -3.70 17.17
CA ASP A 177 -12.33 -3.35 15.80
C ASP A 177 -13.47 -2.52 15.23
N CYS A 178 -13.21 -1.24 14.93
CA CYS A 178 -14.18 -0.38 14.27
C CYS A 178 -13.64 0.04 12.90
N GLN A 179 -14.46 -0.13 11.86
CA GLN A 179 -14.45 0.81 10.74
C GLN A 179 -15.26 2.05 11.13
N VAL A 180 -14.88 3.23 10.62
CA VAL A 180 -15.63 4.49 10.83
C VAL A 180 -17.11 4.37 10.40
N VAL A 181 -17.48 3.38 9.59
CA VAL A 181 -18.87 3.07 9.18
C VAL A 181 -19.72 2.35 10.25
N ASN A 182 -19.36 2.42 11.53
CA ASN A 182 -20.14 1.91 12.70
C ASN A 182 -20.40 0.40 12.73
N ASN A 183 -19.70 -0.41 11.93
CA ASN A 183 -19.82 -1.87 11.99
C ASN A 183 -18.74 -2.47 12.90
N CYS A 184 -18.75 -2.07 14.18
CA CYS A 184 -17.75 -2.53 15.12
C CYS A 184 -18.00 -4.00 15.51
N ILE A 185 -16.98 -4.85 15.36
CA ILE A 185 -17.03 -6.23 15.84
C ILE A 185 -16.33 -6.28 17.20
N SER A 186 -17.07 -6.71 18.22
CA SER A 186 -16.55 -6.90 19.58
C SER A 186 -16.22 -8.36 19.81
N TYR A 187 -14.96 -8.66 20.08
CA TYR A 187 -14.52 -9.99 20.48
C TYR A 187 -14.27 -10.01 21.99
N SER A 188 -14.91 -10.95 22.68
CA SER A 188 -14.67 -11.20 24.11
C SER A 188 -14.40 -12.68 24.34
N LYS A 189 -13.13 -13.06 24.56
CA LYS A 189 -12.72 -14.24 25.35
C LYS A 189 -11.20 -14.42 25.34
N CYS A 190 -10.62 -14.51 26.53
CA CYS A 190 -9.39 -15.27 26.75
C CYS A 190 -9.45 -15.95 28.12
N LYS A 191 -9.14 -17.26 28.18
CA LYS A 191 -8.86 -17.98 29.43
C LYS A 191 -7.37 -18.28 29.44
N TYR A 192 -6.63 -17.75 30.43
CA TYR A 192 -5.18 -17.98 30.54
C TYR A 192 -4.82 -18.97 31.65
N SER A 193 -3.78 -19.78 31.42
CA SER A 193 -3.11 -20.65 32.38
C SER A 193 -1.58 -20.43 32.28
N PHE A 194 -0.93 -20.24 33.43
CA PHE A 194 0.45 -19.74 33.57
C PHE A 194 1.54 -20.66 33.00
N ARG A 195 2.42 -20.14 32.12
CA ARG A 195 3.89 -20.21 32.27
C ARG A 195 4.56 -18.98 31.61
N LEU A 196 5.37 -18.27 32.41
CA LEU A 196 6.23 -17.11 32.09
C LEU A 196 5.54 -15.76 31.79
N HIS A 197 5.41 -14.91 32.83
CA HIS A 197 5.39 -13.43 32.93
C HIS A 197 4.98 -12.48 31.77
N ARG A 198 4.38 -12.93 30.68
CA ARG A 198 3.69 -12.11 29.67
C ARG A 198 2.46 -12.87 29.19
N CYS A 199 1.28 -12.26 29.27
CA CYS A 199 0.06 -12.81 28.66
C CYS A 199 -0.19 -12.05 27.36
N LYS A 200 -0.22 -12.78 26.23
CA LYS A 200 -0.65 -12.28 24.92
C LYS A 200 -2.02 -12.84 24.58
N CYS A 201 -2.92 -12.01 24.06
CA CYS A 201 -4.10 -12.50 23.36
C CYS A 201 -3.68 -13.35 22.15
N MET A 202 -4.25 -14.54 22.02
CA MET A 202 -4.15 -15.39 20.83
C MET A 202 -5.53 -15.48 20.18
#